data_AF-A0A7C3HZI4-F1
#
_entry.id   AF-A0A7C3HZI4-F1
#
_cell.length_a   1.000
_cell.length_b   1.000
_cell.length_c   1.000
_cell.angle_alpha   90.00
_cell.angle_beta   90.00
_cell.angle_gamma   90.00
#
_symmetry.space_group_name_H-M   'P 1'
#
loop_
_entity.id
_entity.type
_entity.pdbx_description
1 polymer ?
#
loop_
_entity_poly.entity_id
_entity_poly.type
_entity_poly.pdbx_seq_one_letter_code
_entity_poly.pdbx_strand_id
1 'polypeptide(L)'
;MASWSTSFREAFCKYYGCAPEEFVRRATRKALPWRVRLLRPIILLLHPDHLRMDYEFLERVGSARSWSEVHAAMGAFESNNRLRGGFYRNQLKFRASGRRVSAMVARLMGEEGTGRAG
;
A
#
# COMPACT_ATOMS: atom_id res chain seq x y z
N MET A 1 17.71 -13.01 6.11
CA MET A 1 16.49 -12.54 5.43
C MET A 1 16.90 -11.45 4.46
N ALA A 2 16.45 -11.48 3.20
CA ALA A 2 16.82 -10.46 2.22
C ALA A 2 16.24 -9.10 2.64
N SER A 3 17.12 -8.21 3.09
CA SER A 3 16.85 -6.82 3.38
C SER A 3 17.26 -5.99 2.17
N TRP A 4 16.37 -5.14 1.70
CA TRP A 4 16.64 -4.17 0.65
C TRP A 4 17.56 -3.06 1.14
N SER A 5 18.32 -2.47 0.23
CA SER A 5 19.22 -1.37 0.54
C SER A 5 18.47 -0.05 0.80
N THR A 6 17.29 0.08 0.20
CA THR A 6 16.39 1.24 0.32
C THR A 6 14.99 0.79 0.74
N SER A 7 14.23 1.70 1.34
CA SER A 7 12.83 1.47 1.68
C SER A 7 11.95 1.42 0.42
N PHE A 8 10.81 0.72 0.52
CA PHE A 8 9.83 0.72 -0.57
C PHE A 8 9.36 2.13 -0.94
N ARG A 9 9.23 3.04 0.04
CA ARG A 9 8.89 4.45 -0.19
C ARG A 9 9.91 5.13 -1.11
N GLU A 10 11.20 4.98 -0.81
CA GLU A 10 12.27 5.60 -1.60
C GLU A 10 12.29 5.04 -3.02
N ALA A 11 12.21 3.71 -3.17
CA ALA A 11 12.14 3.07 -4.48
C ALA A 11 10.91 3.53 -5.28
N PHE A 12 9.75 3.63 -4.64
CA PHE A 12 8.52 4.14 -5.27
C PHE A 12 8.66 5.59 -5.70
N CYS A 13 9.18 6.45 -4.82
CA CYS A 13 9.33 7.88 -5.10
C CYS A 13 10.33 8.14 -6.22
N LYS A 14 11.43 7.37 -6.25
CA LYS A 14 12.41 7.38 -7.34
C LYS A 14 11.79 6.95 -8.67
N TYR A 15 10.98 5.90 -8.68
CA TYR A 15 10.35 5.39 -9.90
C TYR A 15 9.24 6.31 -10.44
N TYR A 16 8.42 6.89 -9.56
CA TYR A 16 7.25 7.69 -9.95
C TYR A 16 7.48 9.21 -9.89
N GLY A 17 8.68 9.66 -9.57
CA GLY A 17 9.02 11.09 -9.48
C GLY A 17 8.10 11.82 -8.50
N CYS A 18 7.99 11.35 -7.25
CA CYS A 18 7.19 12.02 -6.23
C CYS A 18 7.97 12.32 -4.96
N ALA A 19 7.56 13.36 -4.24
CA ALA A 19 8.12 13.65 -2.93
C ALA A 19 7.72 12.54 -1.92
N PRO A 20 8.56 12.25 -0.91
CA PRO A 20 8.26 11.26 0.12
C PRO A 20 6.94 11.52 0.86
N GLU A 21 6.54 12.77 1.06
CA GLU A 21 5.26 13.09 1.73
C GLU A 21 4.05 12.75 0.84
N GLU A 22 4.22 12.73 -0.49
CA GLU A 22 3.16 12.37 -1.43
C GLU A 22 2.98 10.86 -1.61
N PHE A 23 3.93 10.06 -1.11
CA PHE A 23 3.97 8.63 -1.29
C PHE A 23 2.63 7.98 -0.94
N VAL A 24 2.12 8.21 0.28
CA VAL A 24 0.89 7.58 0.76
C VAL A 24 -0.26 7.90 -0.16
N ARG A 25 -0.46 9.19 -0.46
CA ARG A 25 -1.56 9.65 -1.31
C ARG A 25 -1.52 9.00 -2.70
N ARG A 26 -0.33 8.92 -3.31
CA ARG A 26 -0.14 8.34 -4.66
C ARG A 26 -0.26 6.81 -4.63
N ALA A 27 0.36 6.16 -3.66
CA ALA A 27 0.32 4.72 -3.47
C ALA A 27 -1.12 4.25 -3.20
N THR A 28 -1.90 4.96 -2.39
CA THR A 28 -3.32 4.63 -2.17
C THR A 28 -4.12 4.73 -3.45
N ARG A 29 -3.92 5.79 -4.24
CA ARG A 29 -4.61 5.95 -5.53
C ARG A 29 -4.28 4.81 -6.50
N LYS A 30 -3.05 4.27 -6.47
CA LYS A 30 -2.67 3.11 -7.30
C LYS A 30 -3.17 1.77 -6.73
N ALA A 31 -3.20 1.64 -5.41
CA ALA A 31 -3.68 0.44 -4.72
C ALA A 31 -5.21 0.26 -4.80
N LEU A 32 -5.96 1.36 -4.97
CA LEU A 32 -7.42 1.33 -5.09
C LEU A 32 -7.91 0.79 -6.45
N PRO A 33 -8.92 -0.09 -6.48
CA PRO A 33 -9.63 -0.49 -7.69
C PRO A 33 -10.15 0.70 -8.50
N TRP A 34 -10.19 0.60 -9.83
CA TRP A 34 -10.64 1.69 -10.71
C TRP A 34 -12.04 2.20 -10.34
N ARG A 35 -12.96 1.27 -10.06
CA ARG A 35 -14.33 1.58 -9.61
C ARG A 35 -14.34 2.41 -8.32
N VAL A 36 -13.46 2.10 -7.38
CA VAL A 36 -13.35 2.81 -6.09
C VAL A 36 -12.63 4.15 -6.25
N ARG A 37 -11.70 4.27 -7.21
CA ARG A 37 -11.06 5.56 -7.52
C ARG A 37 -12.06 6.60 -8.00
N LEU A 38 -13.03 6.19 -8.83
CA LEU A 38 -14.12 7.06 -9.29
C LEU A 38 -15.04 7.48 -8.15
N LEU A 39 -15.36 6.56 -7.24
CA LEU A 39 -16.22 6.82 -6.08
C LEU A 39 -15.49 7.46 -4.89
N ARG A 40 -14.16 7.61 -4.96
CA ARG A 40 -13.33 8.18 -3.88
C ARG A 40 -13.86 9.51 -3.31
N PRO A 41 -14.19 10.54 -4.12
CA PRO A 41 -14.67 11.80 -3.56
C PRO A 41 -15.98 11.63 -2.79
N ILE A 42 -16.88 10.77 -3.27
CA ILE A 42 -18.16 10.47 -2.63
C ILE A 42 -17.92 9.74 -1.30
N ILE A 43 -17.04 8.73 -1.30
CA ILE A 43 -16.69 7.96 -0.11
C ILE A 43 -16.05 8.86 0.96
N LEU A 44 -15.15 9.76 0.56
CA LEU A 44 -14.50 10.69 1.49
C LEU A 44 -15.46 11.76 2.04
N LEU A 45 -16.50 12.11 1.28
CA LEU A 45 -17.53 13.05 1.74
C LEU A 45 -18.47 12.39 2.76
N LEU A 46 -18.86 11.13 2.54
CA LEU A 46 -19.74 10.38 3.43
C LEU A 46 -19.00 9.82 4.67
N HIS A 47 -17.76 9.39 4.48
CA HIS A 47 -16.93 8.77 5.49
C HIS A 47 -15.47 9.24 5.34
N PRO A 48 -15.10 10.40 5.90
CA PRO A 48 -13.76 10.98 5.74
C PRO A 48 -12.65 10.06 6.26
N ASP A 49 -12.93 9.29 7.32
CA ASP A 49 -11.99 8.32 7.90
C ASP A 49 -11.93 6.97 7.18
N HIS A 50 -12.73 6.78 6.12
CA HIS A 50 -12.83 5.49 5.44
C HIS A 50 -11.52 5.03 4.82
N LEU A 51 -10.64 5.95 4.42
CA LEU A 51 -9.31 5.64 3.87
C LEU A 51 -8.18 5.67 4.91
N ARG A 52 -8.47 6.02 6.17
CA ARG A 52 -7.42 6.19 7.20
C ARG A 52 -6.61 4.92 7.43
N MET A 53 -7.26 3.76 7.55
CA MET A 53 -6.53 2.50 7.71
C MET A 53 -5.76 2.10 6.44
N ASP A 54 -6.18 2.55 5.25
CA ASP A 54 -5.41 2.32 4.02
C ASP A 54 -4.14 3.19 4.00
N TYR A 55 -4.23 4.42 4.51
CA TYR A 55 -3.08 5.30 4.69
C TYR A 55 -2.09 4.72 5.68
N GLU A 56 -2.55 4.30 6.86
CA GLU A 56 -1.68 3.66 7.86
C GLU A 56 -1.04 2.36 7.35
N PHE A 57 -1.79 1.55 6.61
CA PHE A 57 -1.26 0.35 5.97
C PHE A 57 -0.14 0.68 4.98
N LEU A 58 -0.39 1.63 4.07
CA LEU A 58 0.60 2.02 3.08
C LEU A 58 1.80 2.73 3.71
N GLU A 59 1.61 3.48 4.78
CA GLU A 59 2.69 4.08 5.55
C GLU A 59 3.65 2.99 6.07
N ARG A 60 3.12 1.94 6.69
CA ARG A 60 3.91 0.78 7.18
C ARG A 60 4.59 0.01 6.05
N VAL A 61 3.89 -0.19 4.93
CA VAL A 61 4.49 -0.82 3.74
C VAL A 61 5.58 0.07 3.14
N GLY A 62 5.40 1.39 3.15
CA GLY A 62 6.37 2.36 2.67
C GLY A 62 7.69 2.33 3.44
N SER A 63 7.62 2.16 4.75
CA SER A 63 8.82 2.00 5.60
C SER A 63 9.46 0.61 5.49
N ALA A 64 8.80 -0.36 4.86
CA ALA A 64 9.28 -1.72 4.81
C ALA A 64 10.59 -1.84 4.00
N ARG A 65 11.55 -2.58 4.55
CA ARG A 65 12.85 -2.89 3.93
C ARG A 65 12.99 -4.37 3.60
N SER A 66 11.95 -5.17 3.78
CA SER A 66 11.99 -6.58 3.44
C SER A 66 10.59 -7.10 3.10
N TRP A 67 10.56 -8.21 2.37
CA TRP A 67 9.31 -8.94 2.11
C TRP A 67 8.61 -9.38 3.40
N SER A 68 9.39 -9.74 4.43
CA SER A 68 8.83 -10.13 5.73
C SER A 68 8.04 -8.99 6.38
N GLU A 69 8.59 -7.77 6.37
CA GLU A 69 7.90 -6.57 6.88
C GLU A 69 6.65 -6.23 6.07
N VAL A 70 6.71 -6.40 4.75
CA VAL A 70 5.53 -6.22 3.88
C VAL A 70 4.44 -7.24 4.22
N HIS A 71 4.79 -8.52 4.40
CA HIS A 71 3.84 -9.54 4.80
C HIS A 71 3.25 -9.29 6.20
N ALA A 72 4.06 -8.84 7.16
CA ALA A 72 3.59 -8.45 8.48
C ALA A 72 2.60 -7.28 8.41
N ALA A 73 2.89 -6.24 7.61
CA ALA A 73 1.99 -5.12 7.39
C ALA A 73 0.68 -5.55 6.71
N MET A 74 0.74 -6.48 5.76
CA MET A 74 -0.45 -7.05 5.11
C MET A 74 -1.31 -7.84 6.09
N GLY A 75 -0.71 -8.69 6.93
CA GLY A 75 -1.42 -9.45 7.96
C GLY A 75 -2.11 -8.53 8.96
N ALA A 76 -1.42 -7.51 9.45
CA ALA A 76 -1.99 -6.50 10.33
C ALA A 76 -3.17 -5.75 9.68
N PHE A 77 -3.06 -5.41 8.38
CA PHE A 77 -4.12 -4.76 7.63
C PHE A 77 -5.34 -5.66 7.44
N GLU A 78 -5.15 -6.95 7.17
CA GLU A 78 -6.24 -7.91 7.06
C GLU A 78 -6.97 -8.09 8.40
N SER A 79 -6.23 -8.30 9.49
CA SER A 79 -6.80 -8.39 10.84
C SER A 79 -7.57 -7.13 11.22
N ASN A 80 -7.02 -5.95 10.95
CA ASN A 80 -7.70 -4.68 11.21
C ASN A 80 -8.97 -4.51 10.37
N ASN A 81 -8.98 -4.94 9.11
CA ASN A 81 -10.21 -4.92 8.30
C ASN A 81 -11.26 -5.89 8.84
N ARG A 82 -10.86 -7.10 9.24
CA ARG A 82 -11.79 -8.07 9.82
C ARG A 82 -12.44 -7.54 11.10
N LEU A 83 -11.66 -6.91 11.97
CA LEU A 83 -12.13 -6.40 13.27
C LEU A 83 -12.83 -5.04 13.19
N ARG A 84 -12.38 -4.14 12.30
CA ARG A 84 -12.78 -2.71 12.28
C ARG A 84 -13.27 -2.22 10.92
N GLY A 85 -13.39 -3.08 9.91
CA GLY A 85 -13.70 -2.70 8.54
C GLY A 85 -15.17 -2.35 8.28
N GLY A 86 -16.09 -2.81 9.13
CA GLY A 86 -17.53 -2.62 8.92
C GLY A 86 -18.02 -3.20 7.59
N PHE A 87 -19.28 -2.90 7.25
CA PHE A 87 -19.92 -3.45 6.05
C PHE A 87 -19.22 -3.02 4.75
N TYR A 88 -18.87 -1.73 4.60
CA TYR A 88 -18.30 -1.20 3.35
C TYR A 88 -16.90 -1.76 3.01
N ARG A 89 -16.05 -2.06 4.00
CA ARG A 89 -14.72 -2.63 3.74
C ARG A 89 -14.72 -4.14 3.63
N ASN A 90 -15.61 -4.82 4.38
CA ASN A 90 -15.68 -6.27 4.39
C ASN A 90 -16.55 -6.84 3.25
N GLN A 91 -17.70 -6.21 2.95
CA GLN A 91 -18.62 -6.67 1.90
C GLN A 91 -18.34 -6.00 0.55
N LEU A 92 -18.25 -4.67 0.51
CA LEU A 92 -18.12 -3.93 -0.75
C LEU A 92 -16.66 -3.78 -1.22
N LYS A 93 -15.69 -4.21 -0.41
CA LYS A 93 -14.26 -4.19 -0.72
C LYS A 93 -13.75 -2.82 -1.18
N PHE A 94 -14.33 -1.74 -0.64
CA PHE A 94 -13.88 -0.37 -0.88
C PHE A 94 -12.61 -0.05 -0.09
N ARG A 95 -11.53 -0.77 -0.37
CA ARG A 95 -10.22 -0.65 0.30
C ARG A 95 -9.07 -0.86 -0.68
N ALA A 96 -7.86 -0.50 -0.27
CA ALA A 96 -6.62 -0.81 -0.97
C ALA A 96 -6.50 -2.32 -1.16
N SER A 97 -6.18 -2.74 -2.38
CA SER A 97 -5.97 -4.14 -2.69
C SER A 97 -4.58 -4.57 -2.28
N GLY A 98 -4.48 -5.43 -1.26
CA GLY A 98 -3.21 -6.02 -0.83
C GLY A 98 -2.46 -6.66 -2.00
N ARG A 99 -3.17 -7.38 -2.88
CA ARG A 99 -2.59 -7.96 -4.11
C ARG A 99 -1.93 -6.92 -5.02
N ARG A 100 -2.55 -5.74 -5.18
CA ARG A 100 -1.95 -4.65 -5.98
C ARG A 100 -0.73 -4.06 -5.30
N VAL A 101 -0.76 -3.94 -3.97
CA VAL A 101 0.40 -3.49 -3.19
C VAL A 101 1.55 -4.48 -3.32
N SER A 102 1.32 -5.78 -3.12
CA SER A 102 2.33 -6.82 -3.34
C SER A 102 2.89 -6.80 -4.76
N ALA A 103 2.04 -6.60 -5.78
CA ALA A 103 2.51 -6.49 -7.17
C ALA A 103 3.37 -5.24 -7.40
N MET A 104 3.05 -4.10 -6.75
CA MET A 104 3.89 -2.90 -6.81
C MET A 104 5.24 -3.12 -6.12
N VAL A 105 5.24 -3.75 -4.93
CA VAL A 105 6.46 -4.09 -4.21
C VAL A 105 7.32 -5.07 -5.02
N ALA A 106 6.73 -6.11 -5.59
CA ALA A 106 7.45 -7.07 -6.43
C ALA A 106 8.09 -6.41 -7.65
N ARG A 107 7.37 -5.49 -8.29
CA ARG A 107 7.89 -4.76 -9.45
C ARG A 107 9.03 -3.82 -9.09
N LEU A 108 8.99 -3.18 -7.92
CA LEU A 108 9.95 -2.13 -7.54
C LEU A 108 11.13 -2.66 -6.72
N MET A 109 10.95 -3.75 -5.99
CA MET A 109 11.95 -4.33 -5.09
C MET A 109 12.38 -5.75 -5.50
N GLY A 110 11.72 -6.37 -6.48
CA GLY A 110 12.02 -7.73 -6.93
C GLY A 110 13.39 -7.88 -7.58
N GLU A 111 14.01 -6.79 -8.04
CA GLU A 111 15.35 -6.79 -8.62
C GLU A 111 16.47 -6.67 -7.56
N GLU A 112 16.22 -6.09 -6.37
CA GLU A 112 17.27 -5.97 -5.33
C GLU A 112 17.59 -7.29 -4.61
N GLY A 113 16.82 -8.36 -4.87
CA GLY A 113 17.05 -9.70 -4.34
C GLY A 113 17.89 -10.62 -5.24
N THR A 114 18.16 -10.21 -6.48
CA THR A 114 18.98 -10.99 -7.43
C THR A 114 20.10 -10.11 -7.95
N GLY A 115 21.30 -10.27 -7.38
CA GLY A 115 22.56 -9.85 -7.99
C GLY A 115 22.62 -8.42 -8.55
N ARG A 116 23.13 -7.49 -7.73
CA ARG A 116 24.06 -6.49 -8.26
C ARG A 116 25.36 -7.23 -8.60
N ALA A 117 25.36 -7.93 -9.73
CA ALA A 117 26.54 -8.42 -10.44
C ALA A 117 26.53 -7.72 -11.80
N GLY A 118 27.24 -6.60 -11.87
CA GLY A 118 27.42 -5.75 -13.03
C GLY A 118 28.45 -4.71 -12.67
#